data_AF-A0A7J6XF22-F1
#
_entry.id   AF-A0A7J6XF22-F1
#
_cell.length_a   1.000
_cell.length_b   1.000
_cell.length_c   1.000
_cell.angle_alpha   90.00
_cell.angle_beta   90.00
_cell.angle_gamma   90.00
#
_symmetry.space_group_name_H-M   'P 1'
#
loop_
_entity.id
_entity.type
_entity.pdbx_description
1 polymer ?
#
loop_
_entity_poly.entity_id
_entity_poly.type
_entity_poly.pdbx_seq_one_letter_code
_entity_poly.pdbx_strand_id
1 'polypeptide(L)'
;MCEEMALTHLQQTLRSLCFKSEWKYAVFWKLKHRARMMLTWEDAYYANNKPIDSPDQMSTNEDALDDLHDRHYLHDPLGLAVAKMSYLVYSLGEGIIGQVAVTGKHQWMYADKLKSHCWSSSEYCDGWQSQFSAGIK
;
A
#
# COMPACT_ATOMS: atom_id res chain seq x y z
N MET A 1 -19.30 -26.53 5.84
CA MET A 1 -18.42 -25.88 6.84
C MET A 1 -17.73 -24.73 6.15
N CYS A 2 -18.26 -23.52 6.30
CA CYS A 2 -17.62 -22.32 5.79
C CYS A 2 -16.50 -21.94 6.76
N GLU A 3 -15.27 -21.87 6.29
CA GLU A 3 -14.16 -21.26 7.02
C GLU A 3 -14.49 -19.78 7.22
N GLU A 4 -14.97 -19.46 8.42
CA GLU A 4 -14.92 -18.12 8.95
C GLU A 4 -13.44 -17.77 9.11
N MET A 5 -12.88 -17.07 8.12
CA MET A 5 -11.48 -16.64 8.09
C MET A 5 -11.20 -15.76 9.31
N ALA A 6 -10.65 -16.36 10.36
CA ALA A 6 -10.07 -15.62 11.46
C ALA A 6 -8.92 -14.76 10.90
N LEU A 7 -9.12 -13.44 10.89
CA LEU A 7 -8.08 -12.48 10.53
C LEU A 7 -6.84 -12.75 11.40
N THR A 8 -5.65 -12.69 10.79
CA THR A 8 -4.41 -12.81 11.56
C THR A 8 -4.31 -11.64 12.55
N HIS A 9 -3.57 -11.83 13.65
CA HIS A 9 -3.30 -10.73 14.61
C HIS A 9 -2.71 -9.50 13.91
N LEU A 10 -1.85 -9.72 12.91
CA LEU A 10 -1.26 -8.68 12.10
C LEU A 10 -2.34 -7.90 11.32
N GLN A 11 -3.25 -8.59 10.64
CA GLN A 11 -4.35 -7.94 9.91
C GLN A 11 -5.28 -7.15 10.84
N GLN A 12 -5.58 -7.70 12.03
CA GLN A 12 -6.36 -6.98 13.04
C GLN A 12 -5.67 -5.70 13.50
N THR A 13 -4.34 -5.74 13.68
CA THR A 13 -3.53 -4.58 14.04
C THR A 13 -3.49 -3.55 12.93
N LEU A 14 -3.25 -3.96 11.67
CA LEU A 14 -3.25 -3.05 10.53
C LEU A 14 -4.61 -2.39 10.33
N ARG A 15 -5.70 -3.15 10.52
CA ARG A 15 -7.07 -2.62 10.49
C ARG A 15 -7.32 -1.59 11.60
N SER A 16 -6.83 -1.85 12.82
CA SER A 16 -7.06 -0.93 13.95
C SER A 16 -6.34 0.41 13.77
N LEU A 17 -5.18 0.42 13.08
CA LEU A 17 -4.46 1.66 12.73
C LEU A 17 -5.29 2.59 11.81
N CYS A 18 -6.11 2.02 10.94
CA CYS A 18 -6.97 2.78 10.03
C CYS A 18 -8.37 3.05 10.59
N PHE A 19 -8.82 2.31 11.59
CA PHE A 19 -10.17 2.39 12.12
C PHE A 19 -10.47 3.78 12.70
N LYS A 20 -11.58 4.40 12.24
CA LYS A 20 -12.02 5.76 12.64
C LYS A 20 -10.94 6.84 12.46
N SER A 21 -10.04 6.64 11.49
CA SER A 21 -9.00 7.61 11.12
C SER A 21 -9.15 8.04 9.67
N GLU A 22 -8.32 8.99 9.25
CA GLU A 22 -8.24 9.40 7.84
C GLU A 22 -7.23 8.56 7.02
N TRP A 23 -6.53 7.61 7.67
CA TRP A 23 -5.58 6.73 7.02
C TRP A 23 -6.29 5.83 6.00
N LYS A 24 -5.81 5.86 4.76
CA LYS A 24 -6.35 5.06 3.65
C LYS A 24 -5.83 3.64 3.63
N TYR A 25 -4.61 3.42 4.15
CA TYR A 25 -4.02 2.10 4.22
C TYR A 25 -2.94 2.03 5.29
N ALA A 26 -2.62 0.81 5.71
CA ALA A 26 -1.48 0.49 6.56
C ALA A 26 -0.74 -0.72 5.97
N VAL A 27 0.59 -0.71 5.99
CA VAL A 27 1.43 -1.79 5.46
C VAL A 27 2.44 -2.20 6.52
N PHE A 28 2.64 -3.51 6.65
CA PHE A 28 3.71 -4.07 7.46
C PHE A 28 4.85 -4.60 6.58
N TRP A 29 6.05 -4.07 6.82
CA TRP A 29 7.29 -4.50 6.19
C TRP A 29 8.05 -5.41 7.15
N LYS A 30 8.28 -6.66 6.74
CA LYS A 30 9.02 -7.64 7.54
C LYS A 30 10.50 -7.58 7.24
N LEU A 31 11.31 -7.43 8.29
CA LEU A 31 12.75 -7.63 8.21
C LEU A 31 13.07 -9.13 8.12
N LYS A 32 13.75 -9.54 7.05
CA LYS A 32 14.19 -10.92 6.82
C LYS A 32 15.72 -10.96 6.81
N HIS A 33 16.26 -11.92 7.55
CA HIS A 33 17.69 -12.21 7.56
C HIS A 33 17.99 -13.31 6.53
N ARG A 34 18.50 -12.92 5.36
CA ARG A 34 19.03 -13.84 4.33
C ARG A 34 20.54 -13.60 4.19
N ALA A 35 21.09 -13.69 2.98
CA ALA A 35 22.47 -13.26 2.71
C ALA A 35 22.71 -11.76 2.98
N ARG A 36 21.63 -10.96 2.94
CA ARG A 36 21.58 -9.55 3.36
C ARG A 36 20.29 -9.31 4.16
N MET A 37 20.27 -8.27 5.00
CA MET A 37 19.07 -7.86 5.72
C MET A 37 18.16 -7.06 4.80
N MET A 38 16.97 -7.62 4.52
CA MET A 38 16.02 -7.05 3.56
C MET A 38 14.63 -6.87 4.21
N LEU A 39 13.93 -5.81 3.85
CA LEU A 39 12.55 -5.54 4.21
C LEU A 39 11.65 -5.94 3.03
N THR A 40 10.73 -6.86 3.29
CA THR A 40 9.76 -7.36 2.30
C THR A 40 8.34 -7.12 2.79
N TRP A 41 7.42 -6.90 1.85
CA TRP A 41 6.00 -6.88 2.14
C TRP A 41 5.55 -8.17 2.86
N GLU A 42 4.86 -8.04 3.98
CA GLU A 42 4.23 -9.18 4.67
C GLU A 42 2.71 -9.07 4.63
N ASP A 43 2.14 -7.92 5.00
CA ASP A 43 0.70 -7.75 4.97
C ASP A 43 0.31 -6.26 4.85
N ALA A 44 -0.93 -6.00 4.45
CA ALA A 44 -1.49 -4.67 4.39
C ALA A 44 -2.99 -4.64 4.63
N TYR A 45 -3.47 -3.52 5.12
CA TYR A 45 -4.88 -3.19 5.19
C TYR A 45 -5.16 -1.98 4.30
N TYR A 46 -6.16 -2.08 3.43
CA TYR A 46 -6.66 -0.99 2.59
C TYR A 46 -8.08 -0.62 3.04
N ALA A 47 -8.25 0.59 3.56
CA ALA A 47 -9.53 1.11 3.99
C ALA A 47 -10.34 1.54 2.75
N ASN A 48 -11.12 0.60 2.23
CA ASN A 48 -11.99 0.86 1.09
C ASN A 48 -13.20 1.68 1.57
N ASN A 49 -13.19 2.99 1.30
CA ASN A 49 -14.25 3.91 1.71
C ASN A 49 -15.38 4.01 0.67
N LYS A 50 -15.39 3.15 -0.37
CA LYS A 50 -16.48 3.17 -1.34
C LYS A 50 -17.77 2.73 -0.61
N PRO A 51 -18.82 3.57 -0.56
CA PRO A 51 -20.09 3.11 -0.04
C PRO A 51 -20.54 1.91 -0.86
N ILE A 52 -20.93 0.84 -0.17
CA ILE A 52 -21.41 -0.42 -0.77
C ILE A 52 -22.67 -0.18 -1.63
N ASP A 53 -23.27 1.02 -1.54
CA ASP A 53 -24.56 1.37 -2.12
C ASP A 53 -24.51 2.09 -3.48
N SER A 54 -23.42 2.02 -4.25
CA SER A 54 -23.50 2.44 -5.66
C SER A 54 -24.28 1.39 -6.46
N PRO A 55 -25.52 1.66 -6.92
CA PRO A 55 -26.34 0.69 -7.61
C PRO A 55 -26.04 0.78 -9.10
N ASP A 56 -24.87 0.36 -9.54
CA ASP A 56 -24.70 -0.03 -10.94
C ASP A 56 -25.11 -1.51 -11.06
N GLN A 57 -26.42 -1.67 -11.19
CA GLN A 57 -27.07 -2.94 -11.49
C GLN A 57 -26.63 -3.47 -12.86
N MET A 58 -26.06 -4.68 -12.80
CA MET A 58 -26.52 -5.89 -13.47
C MET A 58 -26.54 -5.97 -15.02
N SER A 59 -26.03 -7.12 -15.46
CA SER A 59 -26.20 -7.81 -16.75
C SER A 59 -25.39 -7.26 -17.93
N THR A 60 -24.47 -8.09 -18.44
CA THR A 60 -24.55 -8.63 -19.81
C THR A 60 -23.51 -9.74 -19.99
N ASN A 61 -24.02 -10.96 -20.20
CA ASN A 61 -23.48 -12.14 -20.87
C ASN A 61 -22.09 -12.71 -20.49
N GLU A 62 -22.17 -13.98 -20.15
CA GLU A 62 -21.13 -15.01 -20.04
C GLU A 62 -20.36 -15.25 -21.36
N ASP A 63 -19.57 -14.28 -21.83
CA ASP A 63 -18.57 -14.56 -22.89
C ASP A 63 -17.49 -13.46 -23.02
N ALA A 64 -16.66 -13.26 -21.99
CA ALA A 64 -15.41 -12.48 -22.06
C ALA A 64 -14.54 -12.72 -20.81
N LEU A 65 -14.09 -13.96 -20.61
CA LEU A 65 -13.14 -14.33 -19.54
C LEU A 65 -11.70 -13.93 -19.94
N ASP A 66 -11.41 -12.62 -20.00
CA ASP A 66 -10.02 -12.10 -19.91
C ASP A 66 -9.92 -10.57 -19.65
N ASP A 67 -10.96 -9.77 -19.95
CA ASP A 67 -10.85 -8.28 -19.96
C ASP A 67 -11.34 -7.56 -18.68
N LEU A 68 -12.06 -8.25 -17.79
CA LEU A 68 -12.77 -7.60 -16.67
C LEU A 68 -11.90 -7.25 -15.47
N HIS A 69 -10.72 -7.89 -15.31
CA HIS A 69 -9.82 -7.53 -14.22
C HIS A 69 -9.15 -6.16 -14.45
N ASP A 70 -8.83 -5.80 -15.70
CA ASP A 70 -8.12 -4.55 -16.04
C ASP A 70 -8.99 -3.30 -15.79
N ARG A 71 -10.30 -3.40 -16.03
CA ARG A 71 -11.22 -2.25 -15.96
C ARG A 71 -11.53 -1.77 -14.52
N HIS A 72 -11.46 -2.66 -13.53
CA HIS A 72 -11.67 -2.29 -12.12
C HIS A 72 -10.44 -1.62 -11.50
N TYR A 73 -9.23 -1.97 -11.91
CA TYR A 73 -7.99 -1.34 -11.43
C TYR A 73 -7.81 0.09 -11.94
N LEU A 74 -8.35 0.40 -13.13
CA LEU A 74 -8.30 1.76 -13.70
C LEU A 74 -9.06 2.80 -12.86
N HIS A 75 -10.05 2.37 -12.07
CA HIS A 75 -10.87 3.25 -11.22
C HIS A 75 -10.40 3.37 -9.77
N ASP A 76 -9.25 2.78 -9.40
CA ASP A 76 -8.64 2.96 -8.09
C ASP A 76 -7.11 3.19 -8.20
N PRO A 77 -6.70 4.43 -8.53
CA PRO A 77 -5.29 4.79 -8.62
C PRO A 77 -4.51 4.49 -7.32
N LEU A 78 -5.16 4.59 -6.17
CA LEU A 78 -4.54 4.34 -4.87
C LEU A 78 -4.35 2.85 -4.63
N GLY A 79 -5.40 2.05 -4.84
CA GLY A 79 -5.30 0.58 -4.81
C GLY A 79 -4.20 0.06 -5.73
N LEU A 80 -4.10 0.61 -6.95
CA LEU A 80 -3.03 0.27 -7.89
C LEU A 80 -1.64 0.67 -7.39
N ALA A 81 -1.50 1.87 -6.81
CA ALA A 81 -0.22 2.31 -6.24
C ALA A 81 0.21 1.41 -5.08
N VAL A 82 -0.70 1.03 -4.18
CA VAL A 82 -0.45 0.10 -3.07
C VAL A 82 -0.07 -1.28 -3.58
N ALA A 83 -0.77 -1.80 -4.60
CA ALA A 83 -0.45 -3.08 -5.23
C ALA A 83 0.96 -3.07 -5.85
N LYS A 84 1.31 -2.01 -6.60
CA LYS A 84 2.67 -1.83 -7.14
C LYS A 84 3.72 -1.78 -6.05
N MET A 85 3.43 -1.13 -4.92
CA MET A 85 4.34 -1.05 -3.78
C MET A 85 4.62 -2.42 -3.15
N SER A 86 3.69 -3.37 -3.23
CA SER A 86 3.88 -4.73 -2.67
C SER A 86 5.02 -5.52 -3.29
N TYR A 87 5.41 -5.19 -4.51
CA TYR A 87 6.54 -5.83 -5.21
C TYR A 87 7.90 -5.25 -4.82
N LEU A 88 7.94 -4.16 -4.05
CA LEU A 88 9.19 -3.51 -3.65
C LEU A 88 9.88 -4.30 -2.54
N VAL A 89 11.21 -4.25 -2.57
CA VAL A 89 12.09 -4.85 -1.56
C VAL A 89 13.16 -3.83 -1.24
N TYR A 90 13.39 -3.58 0.05
CA TYR A 90 14.37 -2.59 0.51
C TYR A 90 15.51 -3.27 1.27
N SER A 91 16.75 -2.85 1.03
CA SER A 91 17.85 -3.22 1.91
C SER A 91 17.76 -2.44 3.23
N LEU A 92 18.20 -3.02 4.33
CA LEU A 92 18.31 -2.27 5.58
C LEU A 92 19.29 -1.09 5.41
N GLY A 93 18.87 0.11 5.82
CA GLY A 93 19.64 1.35 5.63
C GLY A 93 19.54 2.00 4.25
N GLU A 94 18.81 1.39 3.31
CA GLU A 94 18.55 1.96 1.98
C GLU A 94 17.07 2.32 1.82
N GLY A 95 16.80 3.43 1.17
CA GLY A 95 15.45 3.92 0.94
C GLY A 95 14.78 4.41 2.22
N ILE A 96 13.58 4.93 2.09
CA ILE A 96 12.84 5.49 3.22
C ILE A 96 12.54 4.39 4.25
N ILE A 97 12.08 3.23 3.79
CA ILE A 97 11.74 2.09 4.64
C ILE A 97 12.98 1.51 5.33
N GLY A 98 14.10 1.34 4.61
CA GLY A 98 15.33 0.82 5.19
C GLY A 98 15.98 1.78 6.18
N GLN A 99 15.90 3.09 5.94
CA GLN A 99 16.44 4.11 6.85
C GLN A 99 15.63 4.23 8.15
N VAL A 100 14.30 4.16 8.07
CA VAL A 100 13.46 4.10 9.28
C VAL A 100 13.76 2.83 10.09
N ALA A 101 13.92 1.69 9.41
CA ALA A 101 14.22 0.42 10.07
C ALA A 101 15.58 0.42 10.77
N VAL A 102 16.64 1.01 10.19
CA VAL A 102 17.98 1.05 10.80
C VAL A 102 18.08 2.07 11.94
N THR A 103 17.40 3.21 11.80
CA THR A 103 17.46 4.29 12.81
C THR A 103 16.54 4.05 13.99
N GLY A 104 15.47 3.26 13.81
CA GLY A 104 14.42 3.07 14.80
C GLY A 104 13.60 4.33 15.07
N LYS A 105 13.69 5.35 14.20
CA LYS A 105 13.00 6.64 14.36
C LYS A 105 11.80 6.71 13.44
N HIS A 106 10.68 7.20 13.98
CA HIS A 106 9.48 7.47 13.19
C HIS A 106 9.70 8.66 12.26
N GLN A 107 9.26 8.54 11.01
CA GLN A 107 9.38 9.59 10.00
C GLN A 107 8.00 9.87 9.38
N TRP A 108 7.64 11.15 9.33
CA TRP A 108 6.43 11.64 8.65
C TRP A 108 6.80 12.35 7.35
N MET A 109 5.95 12.22 6.35
CA MET A 109 6.15 12.78 5.02
C MET A 109 4.86 13.47 4.58
N TYR A 110 4.99 14.63 3.96
CA TYR A 110 3.86 15.44 3.49
C TYR A 110 4.13 15.88 2.06
N ALA A 111 3.14 15.73 1.17
CA ALA A 111 3.25 16.07 -0.25
C ALA A 111 3.65 17.53 -0.47
N ASP A 112 3.12 18.45 0.35
CA ASP A 112 3.33 19.89 0.20
C ASP A 112 4.76 20.35 0.53
N LYS A 113 5.46 19.60 1.41
CA LYS A 113 6.83 19.93 1.84
C LYS A 113 7.91 19.42 0.89
N LEU A 114 7.56 18.63 -0.13
CA LEU A 114 8.52 18.04 -1.05
C LEU A 114 9.05 19.00 -2.13
N LYS A 115 8.46 20.19 -2.25
CA LYS A 115 8.86 21.19 -3.26
C LYS A 115 10.16 21.94 -2.92
N SER A 116 10.72 21.81 -1.71
CA SER A 116 11.85 22.63 -1.25
C SER A 116 13.15 21.86 -0.93
N HIS A 117 13.69 21.11 -1.89
CA HIS A 117 15.12 20.70 -1.92
C HIS A 117 15.63 19.48 -1.12
N CYS A 118 14.81 18.59 -0.54
CA CYS A 118 15.43 17.48 0.21
C CYS A 118 15.62 16.16 -0.56
N TRP A 119 14.75 15.79 -1.51
CA TRP A 119 14.71 14.40 -2.03
C TRP A 119 14.85 14.27 -3.56
N SER A 120 15.49 15.25 -4.19
CA SER A 120 15.82 15.21 -5.63
C SER A 120 17.05 14.36 -5.95
N SER A 121 17.61 13.63 -4.97
CA SER A 121 18.52 12.52 -5.28
C SER A 121 17.69 11.46 -5.99
N SER A 122 17.94 11.30 -7.29
CA SER A 122 17.29 10.34 -8.18
C SER A 122 17.57 8.87 -7.81
N GLU A 123 18.19 8.60 -6.66
CA GLU A 123 18.56 7.25 -6.20
C GLU A 123 17.50 6.61 -5.30
N TYR A 124 16.47 7.34 -4.87
CA TYR A 124 15.41 6.83 -3.96
C TYR A 124 14.00 6.92 -4.56
N CYS A 125 13.84 6.43 -5.79
CA CYS A 125 12.53 6.25 -6.40
C CYS A 125 11.82 5.00 -5.82
N ASP A 126 11.60 5.01 -4.52
CA ASP A 126 11.07 3.90 -3.69
C ASP A 126 9.55 3.68 -3.88
N GLY A 127 9.02 3.95 -5.08
CA GLY A 127 7.60 3.77 -5.45
C GLY A 127 6.57 4.65 -4.71
N TRP A 128 6.95 5.34 -3.61
CA TRP A 128 6.05 6.19 -2.84
C TRP A 128 5.58 7.43 -3.60
N GLN A 129 6.32 7.89 -4.61
CA GLN A 129 5.88 8.98 -5.48
C GLN A 129 4.53 8.66 -6.15
N SER A 130 4.32 7.38 -6.49
CA SER A 130 3.05 6.91 -7.04
C SER A 130 1.89 7.06 -6.05
N GLN A 131 2.16 7.02 -4.74
CA GLN A 131 1.15 7.23 -3.70
C GLN A 131 0.68 8.69 -3.67
N PHE A 132 1.61 9.64 -3.82
CA PHE A 132 1.26 11.06 -3.91
C PHE A 132 0.48 11.36 -5.20
N SER A 133 0.88 10.80 -6.33
CA SER A 133 0.12 10.89 -7.59
C SER A 133 -1.28 10.27 -7.48
N ALA A 134 -1.46 9.29 -6.59
CA ALA A 134 -2.74 8.65 -6.29
C ALA A 134 -3.58 9.38 -5.22
N GLY A 135 -3.12 10.53 -4.73
CA GLY A 135 -3.89 11.41 -3.85
C GLY A 135 -3.59 11.31 -2.35
N ILE A 136 -2.56 10.55 -1.94
CA ILE A 136 -2.00 10.65 -0.59
C ILE A 136 -1.37 12.04 -0.41
N LYS A 137 -1.46 12.61 0.79
CA LYS A 137 -0.98 13.97 1.11
C LYS A 137 -0.09 13.96 2.34
#